data_AF-S7PUI3-F1
#
_entry.id   AF-S7PUI3-F1
#
_cell.length_a   1.000
_cell.length_b   1.000
_cell.length_c   1.000
_cell.angle_alpha   90.00
_cell.angle_beta   90.00
_cell.angle_gamma   90.00
#
_symmetry.space_group_name_H-M   'P 1'
#
loop_
_entity.id
_entity.type
_entity.pdbx_description
1 polymer ?
#
loop_
_entity_poly.entity_id
_entity_poly.type
_entity_poly.pdbx_seq_one_letter_code
_entity_poly.pdbx_strand_id
1 'polypeptide(L)'
;MLGSPTSWLQVSPLESLVTRACDPSLPEPNYALHLEVADYINKKKANTPRDAAMLIARLANHRNPHIGMLALALLDTLVQSCGYPFHLQIGTKEFLNELVRRFPERPPPFPGPVMQRILDLIHAWKEGICATSRWKEDLGNIRDMHRLLTFKGYRFRELPRNNNQSLASASNIKSAEELEAEDREAQQAKLQELIRRGTPRDLAAAQELMKALAGANPDARPDYRSQALNELNKLEQKVILMNEMLDNVDRERGEKFVAGDVYDQVASILVGARPRIQKWISDAETDDPESLDTYLQINDQINNVLARYEAYKKGDY
;
A
#
# COMPACT_ATOMS: atom_id res chain seq x y z
N MET A 1 7.08 -30.85 -46.85
CA MET A 1 6.41 -30.59 -45.56
C MET A 1 7.47 -30.74 -44.47
N LEU A 2 8.17 -29.65 -44.15
CA LEU A 2 9.16 -29.63 -43.07
C LEU A 2 8.44 -29.13 -41.82
N GLY A 3 8.37 -29.98 -40.81
CA GLY A 3 7.69 -29.71 -39.55
C GLY A 3 8.35 -28.54 -38.82
N SER A 4 7.51 -27.61 -38.35
CA SER A 4 7.91 -26.56 -37.43
C SER A 4 8.58 -27.17 -36.18
N PRO A 5 9.73 -26.65 -35.73
CA PRO A 5 10.33 -27.10 -34.50
C PRO A 5 9.44 -26.70 -33.33
N THR A 6 9.22 -27.67 -32.44
CA THR A 6 8.52 -27.59 -31.17
C THR A 6 8.97 -26.37 -30.36
N SER A 7 8.01 -25.52 -29.99
CA SER A 7 8.19 -24.38 -29.09
C SER A 7 8.58 -24.88 -27.69
N TRP A 8 9.88 -24.88 -27.40
CA TRP A 8 10.37 -25.06 -26.03
C TRP A 8 10.00 -23.80 -25.24
N LEU A 9 9.03 -23.96 -24.33
CA LEU A 9 8.63 -23.07 -23.23
C LEU A 9 9.45 -21.78 -23.11
N GLN A 10 9.04 -20.71 -23.80
CA GLN A 10 9.54 -19.37 -23.46
C GLN A 10 8.95 -18.97 -22.10
N VAL A 11 9.76 -19.13 -21.04
CA VAL A 11 9.49 -18.57 -19.72
C VAL A 11 9.26 -17.07 -19.87
N SER A 12 8.13 -16.58 -19.38
CA SER A 12 7.83 -15.15 -19.50
C SER A 12 8.85 -14.32 -18.72
N PRO A 13 9.16 -13.07 -19.13
CA PRO A 13 10.09 -12.22 -18.38
C PRO A 13 9.68 -12.05 -16.91
N LEU A 14 8.38 -11.95 -16.65
CA LEU A 14 7.83 -11.89 -15.29
C LEU A 14 8.15 -13.16 -14.48
N GLU A 15 7.92 -14.34 -15.08
CA GLU A 15 8.18 -15.62 -14.43
C GLU A 15 9.67 -15.81 -14.12
N SER A 16 10.56 -15.36 -15.02
CA SER A 16 12.00 -15.35 -14.78
C SER A 16 12.38 -14.46 -13.59
N LEU A 17 11.85 -13.23 -13.54
CA LEU A 17 12.11 -12.30 -12.44
C LEU A 17 11.62 -12.85 -11.09
N VAL A 18 10.40 -13.38 -11.04
CA VAL A 18 9.81 -13.96 -9.82
C VAL A 18 10.58 -15.21 -9.37
N THR A 19 10.94 -16.10 -10.31
CA THR A 19 11.70 -17.31 -10.00
C THR A 19 13.09 -16.97 -9.44
N ARG A 20 13.77 -15.97 -10.02
CA ARG A 20 15.06 -15.49 -9.52
C ARG A 20 14.97 -14.88 -8.13
N ALA A 21 13.90 -14.11 -7.86
CA ALA A 21 13.65 -13.54 -6.53
C ALA A 21 13.32 -14.61 -5.47
N CYS A 22 12.87 -15.80 -5.90
CA CYS A 22 12.54 -16.92 -5.03
C CYS A 22 13.51 -18.11 -5.17
N ASP A 23 14.73 -17.87 -5.65
CA ASP A 23 15.72 -18.91 -5.89
C ASP A 23 16.16 -19.56 -4.56
N PRO A 24 16.13 -20.90 -4.45
CA PRO A 24 16.48 -21.60 -3.21
C PRO A 24 17.93 -21.42 -2.76
N SER A 25 18.83 -20.94 -3.63
CA SER A 25 20.22 -20.62 -3.28
C SER A 25 20.37 -19.31 -2.52
N LEU A 26 19.36 -18.43 -2.53
CA LEU A 26 19.37 -17.19 -1.76
C LEU A 26 19.28 -17.52 -0.27
N PRO A 27 20.22 -17.07 0.59
CA PRO A 27 20.12 -17.33 2.02
C PRO A 27 18.99 -16.54 2.69
N GLU A 28 18.64 -15.38 2.14
CA GLU A 28 17.65 -14.45 2.66
C GLU A 28 16.93 -13.69 1.53
N PRO A 29 15.80 -13.02 1.79
CA PRO A 29 15.10 -12.24 0.78
C PRO A 29 15.97 -11.11 0.21
N ASN A 30 16.04 -11.04 -1.12
CA ASN A 30 16.80 -10.00 -1.81
C ASN A 30 15.88 -8.86 -2.25
N TYR A 31 15.85 -7.79 -1.45
CA TYR A 31 14.98 -6.64 -1.71
C TYR A 31 15.28 -5.89 -3.01
N ALA A 32 16.52 -5.95 -3.53
CA ALA A 32 16.82 -5.38 -4.84
C ALA A 32 16.09 -6.14 -5.96
N LEU A 33 16.06 -7.48 -5.89
CA LEU A 33 15.28 -8.30 -6.82
C LEU A 33 13.77 -8.08 -6.65
N HIS A 34 13.29 -7.86 -5.42
CA HIS A 34 11.88 -7.56 -5.19
C HIS A 34 11.46 -6.25 -5.85
N LEU A 35 12.27 -5.19 -5.71
CA LEU A 35 12.01 -3.90 -6.34
C LEU A 35 12.07 -3.99 -7.87
N GLU A 36 12.96 -4.81 -8.42
CA GLU A 36 12.99 -5.07 -9.87
C GLU A 36 11.68 -5.73 -10.37
N VAL A 37 11.13 -6.69 -9.61
CA VAL A 37 9.82 -7.29 -9.92
C VAL A 37 8.71 -6.23 -9.81
N ALA A 38 8.73 -5.41 -8.75
CA ALA A 38 7.74 -4.34 -8.54
C ALA A 38 7.74 -3.34 -9.70
N ASP A 39 8.93 -2.87 -10.10
CA ASP A 39 9.12 -1.97 -11.24
C ASP A 39 8.61 -2.58 -12.53
N TYR A 40 8.88 -3.87 -12.77
CA TYR A 40 8.39 -4.55 -13.95
C TYR A 40 6.85 -4.59 -13.99
N ILE A 41 6.21 -4.92 -12.87
CA ILE A 41 4.74 -4.93 -12.74
C ILE A 41 4.17 -3.53 -12.99
N ASN A 42 4.74 -2.51 -12.35
CA ASN A 42 4.28 -1.12 -12.46
C ASN A 42 4.46 -0.54 -13.88
N LYS A 43 5.52 -0.95 -14.59
CA LYS A 43 5.78 -0.53 -15.98
C LYS A 43 4.92 -1.28 -17.00
N LYS A 44 4.84 -2.60 -16.87
CA LYS A 44 4.15 -3.46 -17.87
C LYS A 44 2.63 -3.38 -17.74
N LYS A 45 2.13 -3.21 -16.50
CA LYS A 45 0.69 -3.14 -16.17
C LYS A 45 -0.09 -4.32 -16.76
N ALA A 46 -1.36 -4.11 -17.09
CA ALA A 46 -2.24 -5.13 -17.67
C ALA A 46 -2.36 -6.38 -16.78
N ASN A 47 -2.17 -7.59 -17.35
CA ASN A 47 -2.31 -8.85 -16.61
C ASN A 47 -1.15 -9.13 -15.64
N THR A 48 -0.05 -8.38 -15.71
CA THR A 48 1.15 -8.68 -14.93
C THR A 48 0.97 -8.69 -13.41
N PRO A 49 0.17 -7.81 -12.76
CA PRO A 49 -0.07 -7.91 -11.32
C PRO A 49 -0.74 -9.24 -10.93
N ARG A 50 -1.67 -9.71 -11.77
CA ARG A 50 -2.39 -10.97 -11.55
C ARG A 50 -1.47 -12.17 -11.72
N ASP A 51 -0.74 -12.20 -12.83
CA ASP A 51 0.16 -13.32 -13.14
C ASP A 51 1.26 -13.44 -12.07
N ALA A 52 1.80 -12.30 -11.61
CA ALA A 52 2.75 -12.25 -10.51
C ALA A 52 2.13 -12.77 -9.20
N ALA A 53 0.97 -12.25 -8.80
CA ALA A 53 0.29 -12.66 -7.57
C ALA A 53 -0.01 -14.17 -7.56
N MET A 54 -0.55 -14.70 -8.65
CA MET A 54 -0.87 -16.13 -8.74
C MET A 54 0.37 -17.02 -8.77
N LEU A 55 1.44 -16.61 -9.46
CA LEU A 55 2.72 -17.33 -9.45
C LEU A 55 3.31 -17.37 -8.03
N ILE A 56 3.32 -16.23 -7.35
CA ILE A 56 3.82 -16.11 -5.97
C ILE A 56 2.98 -16.95 -5.00
N ALA A 57 1.65 -16.96 -5.13
CA ALA A 57 0.79 -17.82 -4.30
C ALA A 57 1.09 -19.32 -4.48
N ARG A 58 1.41 -19.75 -5.71
CA ARG A 58 1.85 -21.13 -5.98
C ARG A 58 3.22 -21.43 -5.35
N LEU A 59 4.17 -20.50 -5.45
CA LEU A 59 5.50 -20.62 -4.85
C LEU A 59 5.45 -20.59 -3.31
N ALA A 60 4.57 -19.79 -2.72
CA ALA A 60 4.30 -19.80 -1.28
C ALA A 60 3.90 -21.20 -0.78
N ASN A 61 3.21 -21.98 -1.62
CA ASN A 61 2.80 -23.35 -1.35
C ASN A 61 3.76 -24.42 -1.90
N HIS A 62 4.99 -24.05 -2.26
CA HIS A 62 6.01 -24.97 -2.74
C HIS A 62 6.41 -26.00 -1.68
N ARG A 63 6.93 -27.16 -2.11
CA ARG A 63 7.34 -28.24 -1.18
C ARG A 63 8.53 -27.84 -0.31
N ASN A 64 9.44 -27.05 -0.86
CA ASN A 64 10.54 -26.44 -0.12
C ASN A 64 10.02 -25.21 0.63
N PRO A 65 9.97 -25.22 1.98
CA PRO A 65 9.47 -24.09 2.77
C PRO A 65 10.32 -22.83 2.63
N HIS A 66 11.61 -22.95 2.27
CA HIS A 66 12.48 -21.81 2.04
C HIS A 66 12.02 -20.97 0.85
N ILE A 67 11.70 -21.63 -0.28
CA ILE A 67 11.08 -20.97 -1.45
C ILE A 67 9.75 -20.32 -1.05
N GLY A 68 8.96 -21.00 -0.20
CA GLY A 68 7.71 -20.43 0.31
C GLY A 68 7.93 -19.14 1.11
N MET A 69 8.95 -19.10 1.96
CA MET A 69 9.30 -17.91 2.74
C MET A 69 9.82 -16.76 1.85
N LEU A 70 10.68 -17.05 0.87
CA LEU A 70 11.14 -16.05 -0.10
C LEU A 70 9.96 -15.47 -0.91
N ALA A 71 9.05 -16.32 -1.38
CA ALA A 71 7.86 -15.91 -2.11
C ALA A 71 6.94 -15.01 -1.27
N LEU A 72 6.76 -15.32 0.02
CA LEU A 72 5.95 -14.49 0.94
C LEU A 72 6.64 -13.16 1.30
N ALA A 73 7.98 -13.11 1.30
CA ALA A 73 8.72 -11.86 1.46
C ALA A 73 8.62 -10.96 0.22
N LEU A 74 8.70 -11.56 -0.98
CA LEU A 74 8.44 -10.87 -2.24
C LEU A 74 7.00 -10.34 -2.26
N LEU A 75 6.02 -11.16 -1.90
CA LEU A 75 4.61 -10.78 -1.83
C LEU A 75 4.39 -9.53 -0.96
N ASP A 76 4.97 -9.52 0.24
CA ASP A 76 4.88 -8.38 1.16
C ASP A 76 5.43 -7.09 0.52
N THR A 77 6.58 -7.20 -0.14
CA THR A 77 7.20 -6.07 -0.84
C THR A 77 6.32 -5.56 -1.98
N LEU A 78 5.76 -6.46 -2.81
CA LEU A 78 4.88 -6.07 -3.91
C LEU A 78 3.58 -5.41 -3.43
N VAL A 79 3.02 -5.84 -2.29
CA VAL A 79 1.86 -5.16 -1.69
C VAL A 79 2.21 -3.73 -1.26
N GLN A 80 3.44 -3.48 -0.82
CA GLN A 80 3.87 -2.13 -0.43
C GLN A 80 4.21 -1.25 -1.65
N SER A 81 4.67 -1.83 -2.76
CA SER A 81 5.23 -1.08 -3.89
C SER A 81 4.34 -0.98 -5.15
N CYS A 82 3.35 -1.86 -5.35
CA CYS A 82 2.58 -1.93 -6.60
C CYS A 82 1.18 -1.30 -6.55
N GLY A 83 0.74 -0.83 -5.37
CA GLY A 83 -0.53 -0.11 -5.22
C GLY A 83 -1.78 -0.90 -5.62
N TYR A 84 -2.84 -0.16 -5.96
CA TYR A 84 -4.18 -0.72 -6.15
C TYR A 84 -4.27 -1.85 -7.20
N PRO A 85 -3.62 -1.77 -8.39
CA PRO A 85 -3.71 -2.86 -9.37
C PRO A 85 -3.27 -4.22 -8.82
N PHE A 86 -2.27 -4.25 -7.94
CA PHE A 86 -1.84 -5.48 -7.26
C PHE A 86 -2.75 -5.83 -6.08
N HIS A 87 -3.19 -4.84 -5.29
CA HIS A 87 -4.14 -5.03 -4.18
C HIS A 87 -5.45 -5.67 -4.65
N LEU A 88 -5.95 -5.26 -5.80
CA LEU A 88 -7.15 -5.81 -6.43
C LEU A 88 -7.00 -7.33 -6.68
N GLN A 89 -5.80 -7.78 -7.08
CA GLN A 89 -5.53 -9.19 -7.37
C GLN A 89 -5.41 -10.03 -6.10
N ILE A 90 -4.71 -9.53 -5.09
CA ILE A 90 -4.62 -10.24 -3.79
C ILE A 90 -5.95 -10.20 -3.01
N GLY A 91 -6.83 -9.26 -3.33
CA GLY A 91 -8.19 -9.17 -2.82
C GLY A 91 -9.19 -10.12 -3.49
N THR A 92 -8.78 -10.95 -4.44
CA THR A 92 -9.67 -11.92 -5.10
C THR A 92 -9.82 -13.20 -4.27
N LYS A 93 -11.01 -13.83 -4.35
CA LYS A 93 -11.24 -15.16 -3.74
C LYS A 93 -10.29 -16.22 -4.30
N GLU A 94 -10.00 -16.15 -5.60
CA GLU A 94 -9.10 -17.08 -6.28
C GLU A 94 -7.69 -17.04 -5.67
N PHE A 95 -7.09 -15.84 -5.56
CA PHE A 95 -5.78 -15.68 -4.94
C PHE A 95 -5.78 -16.14 -3.48
N LEU A 96 -6.76 -15.69 -2.68
CA LEU A 96 -6.79 -16.00 -1.25
C LEU A 96 -6.94 -17.51 -1.01
N ASN A 97 -7.76 -18.19 -1.81
CA ASN A 97 -7.91 -19.65 -1.73
C ASN A 97 -6.64 -20.38 -2.16
N GLU A 98 -5.95 -19.93 -3.22
CA GLU A 98 -4.65 -20.50 -3.60
C GLU A 98 -3.62 -20.32 -2.49
N LEU A 99 -3.54 -19.12 -1.90
CA LEU A 99 -2.59 -18.79 -0.84
C LEU A 99 -2.76 -19.72 0.37
N VAL A 100 -4.00 -19.97 0.80
CA VAL A 100 -4.29 -20.84 1.96
C VAL A 100 -4.52 -22.31 1.60
N ARG A 101 -4.29 -22.75 0.35
CA ARG A 101 -4.71 -24.10 -0.10
C ARG A 101 -4.10 -25.26 0.69
N ARG A 102 -2.95 -25.05 1.35
CA ARG A 102 -2.24 -26.06 2.16
C ARG A 102 -2.66 -26.05 3.63
N PHE A 103 -3.59 -25.18 4.02
CA PHE A 103 -4.08 -25.10 5.38
C PHE A 103 -4.95 -26.31 5.70
N PRO A 104 -4.67 -27.04 6.81
CA PRO A 104 -5.55 -28.11 7.25
C PRO A 104 -6.93 -27.57 7.65
N GLU A 105 -7.91 -28.46 7.75
CA GLU A 105 -9.26 -28.10 8.16
C GLU A 105 -9.29 -27.47 9.57
N ARG A 106 -8.45 -28.00 10.46
CA ARG A 106 -8.24 -27.48 11.82
C ARG A 106 -6.78 -27.06 12.00
N PRO A 107 -6.51 -25.96 12.73
CA PRO A 107 -5.15 -25.49 12.95
C PRO A 107 -4.32 -26.56 13.67
N PRO A 108 -3.07 -26.79 13.24
CA PRO A 108 -2.16 -27.67 13.97
C PRO A 108 -1.74 -27.01 15.30
N PRO A 109 -1.33 -27.79 16.32
CA PRO A 109 -0.81 -27.23 17.58
C PRO A 109 0.37 -26.28 17.38
N PHE A 110 1.20 -26.57 16.37
CA PHE A 110 2.35 -25.76 15.98
C PHE A 110 2.29 -25.47 14.47
N PRO A 111 1.74 -24.32 14.05
CA PRO A 111 1.75 -23.89 12.66
C PRO A 111 3.19 -23.78 12.14
N GLY A 112 3.43 -24.34 10.96
CA GLY A 112 4.73 -24.20 10.29
C GLY A 112 5.02 -22.74 9.90
N PRO A 113 6.30 -22.40 9.63
CA PRO A 113 6.72 -21.02 9.39
C PRO A 113 5.98 -20.34 8.22
N VAL A 114 5.77 -21.06 7.11
CA VAL A 114 5.04 -20.56 5.93
C VAL A 114 3.57 -20.25 6.27
N MET A 115 2.90 -21.15 7.00
CA MET A 115 1.51 -20.96 7.42
C MET A 115 1.38 -19.76 8.35
N GLN A 116 2.28 -19.64 9.32
CA GLN A 116 2.30 -18.49 10.22
C GLN A 116 2.52 -17.19 9.44
N ARG A 117 3.47 -17.16 8.50
CA ARG A 117 3.74 -15.98 7.68
C ARG A 117 2.53 -15.58 6.82
N ILE A 118 1.79 -16.55 6.27
CA ILE A 118 0.53 -16.27 5.54
C ILE A 118 -0.51 -15.65 6.46
N LEU A 119 -0.68 -16.16 7.68
CA LEU A 119 -1.60 -15.59 8.67
C LEU A 119 -1.20 -14.14 9.00
N ASP A 120 0.09 -13.89 9.23
CA ASP A 120 0.61 -12.57 9.55
C ASP A 120 0.36 -11.57 8.40
N LEU A 121 0.54 -11.99 7.14
CA LEU A 121 0.24 -11.16 5.97
C LEU A 121 -1.25 -10.84 5.84
N ILE A 122 -2.13 -11.85 5.96
CA ILE A 122 -3.58 -11.63 5.88
C ILE A 122 -4.03 -10.66 6.99
N HIS A 123 -3.48 -10.80 8.20
CA HIS A 123 -3.77 -9.87 9.29
C HIS A 123 -3.26 -8.46 8.99
N ALA A 124 -2.01 -8.34 8.53
CA ALA A 124 -1.41 -7.06 8.14
C ALA A 124 -2.22 -6.37 7.04
N TRP A 125 -2.74 -7.09 6.05
CA TRP A 125 -3.58 -6.52 5.01
C TRP A 125 -4.93 -6.07 5.55
N LYS A 126 -5.54 -6.84 6.46
CA LYS A 126 -6.80 -6.47 7.12
C LYS A 126 -6.66 -5.19 7.95
N GLU A 127 -5.56 -5.03 8.71
CA GLU A 127 -5.33 -3.85 9.54
C GLU A 127 -4.74 -2.67 8.75
N GLY A 128 -4.02 -2.94 7.66
CA GLY A 128 -3.44 -1.93 6.79
C GLY A 128 -4.39 -1.57 5.64
N ILE A 129 -4.17 -2.18 4.47
CA ILE A 129 -4.84 -1.78 3.23
C ILE A 129 -6.38 -1.88 3.30
N CYS A 130 -6.97 -2.78 4.09
CA CYS A 130 -8.42 -2.83 4.25
C CYS A 130 -8.99 -1.76 5.21
N ALA A 131 -8.14 -1.08 5.98
CA ALA A 131 -8.56 -0.01 6.89
C ALA A 131 -8.25 1.38 6.31
N THR A 132 -7.07 1.56 5.71
CA THR A 132 -6.51 2.87 5.35
C THR A 132 -6.61 3.22 3.86
N SER A 133 -6.74 2.23 2.97
CA SER A 133 -6.78 2.46 1.52
C SER A 133 -8.06 3.17 1.09
N ARG A 134 -8.00 4.08 0.10
CA ARG A 134 -9.22 4.67 -0.50
C ARG A 134 -10.10 3.62 -1.18
N TRP A 135 -9.53 2.48 -1.57
CA TRP A 135 -10.18 1.39 -2.31
C TRP A 135 -10.52 0.20 -1.42
N LYS A 136 -10.56 0.39 -0.09
CA LYS A 136 -10.83 -0.66 0.90
C LYS A 136 -12.10 -1.48 0.67
N GLU A 137 -13.11 -0.91 0.01
CA GLU A 137 -14.36 -1.61 -0.28
C GLU A 137 -14.18 -2.76 -1.28
N ASP A 138 -13.20 -2.66 -2.18
CA ASP A 138 -12.88 -3.73 -3.13
C ASP A 138 -12.12 -4.90 -2.46
N LEU A 139 -11.62 -4.71 -1.24
CA LEU A 139 -10.81 -5.68 -0.49
C LEU A 139 -11.65 -6.51 0.51
N GLY A 140 -12.97 -6.59 0.30
CA GLY A 140 -13.89 -7.34 1.16
C GLY A 140 -13.49 -8.79 1.40
N ASN A 141 -12.99 -9.49 0.38
CA ASN A 141 -12.64 -10.91 0.51
C ASN A 141 -11.46 -11.14 1.48
N ILE A 142 -10.56 -10.17 1.65
CA ILE A 142 -9.47 -10.28 2.64
C ILE A 142 -10.06 -10.29 4.05
N ARG A 143 -11.02 -9.39 4.32
CA ARG A 143 -11.75 -9.33 5.59
C ARG A 143 -12.51 -10.63 5.85
N ASP A 144 -13.15 -11.17 4.82
CA ASP A 144 -13.90 -12.43 4.94
C ASP A 144 -12.99 -13.64 5.14
N MET A 145 -11.84 -13.70 4.46
CA MET A 145 -10.84 -14.75 4.68
C MET A 145 -10.27 -14.71 6.10
N HIS A 146 -9.95 -13.51 6.61
CA HIS A 146 -9.51 -13.32 7.99
C HIS A 146 -10.55 -13.82 9.00
N ARG A 147 -11.82 -13.45 8.82
CA ARG A 147 -12.96 -13.93 9.65
C ARG A 147 -13.11 -15.45 9.56
N LEU A 148 -13.04 -16.02 8.36
CA LEU A 148 -13.17 -17.46 8.13
C LEU A 148 -12.07 -18.26 8.85
N LEU A 149 -10.81 -17.82 8.73
CA LEU A 149 -9.69 -18.47 9.41
C LEU A 149 -9.80 -18.35 10.93
N THR A 150 -10.24 -17.18 11.43
CA THR A 150 -10.54 -16.98 12.85
C THR A 150 -11.61 -17.95 13.33
N PHE A 151 -12.71 -18.09 12.58
CA PHE A 151 -13.79 -19.03 12.88
C PHE A 151 -13.32 -20.49 12.88
N LYS A 152 -12.42 -20.86 11.96
CA LYS A 152 -11.76 -22.18 11.94
C LYS A 152 -10.78 -22.41 13.10
N GLY A 153 -10.52 -21.41 13.92
CA GLY A 153 -9.67 -21.51 15.12
C GLY A 153 -8.22 -21.10 14.89
N TYR A 154 -7.83 -20.64 13.69
CA TYR A 154 -6.50 -20.08 13.47
C TYR A 154 -6.31 -18.82 14.33
N ARG A 155 -5.08 -18.64 14.82
CA ARG A 155 -4.71 -17.50 15.66
C ARG A 155 -3.80 -16.57 14.86
N PHE A 156 -4.19 -15.31 14.81
CA PHE A 156 -3.38 -14.23 14.25
C PHE A 156 -2.55 -13.63 15.38
N ARG A 157 -1.25 -13.41 15.14
CA ARG A 157 -0.40 -12.72 16.10
C ARG A 157 -0.77 -11.24 16.09
N GLU A 158 -0.83 -10.63 17.28
CA GLU A 158 -0.86 -9.17 17.37
C GLU A 158 0.46 -8.66 16.81
N LEU A 159 0.39 -8.02 15.65
CA LEU A 159 1.51 -7.24 15.14
C LEU A 159 1.57 -5.97 16.00
N PRO A 160 2.76 -5.56 16.50
CA PRO A 160 2.90 -4.24 17.10
C PRO A 160 2.31 -3.21 16.14
N ARG A 161 1.47 -2.29 16.63
CA ARG A 161 0.99 -1.18 15.81
C ARG A 161 2.22 -0.51 15.19
N ASN A 162 2.42 -0.74 13.91
CA ASN A 162 3.64 -0.33 13.26
C ASN A 162 3.56 1.19 13.10
N ASN A 163 4.31 1.96 13.90
CA ASN A 163 4.43 3.42 13.77
C ASN A 163 4.79 3.84 12.32
N ASN A 164 5.38 2.94 11.54
CA ASN A 164 5.66 3.16 10.12
C ASN A 164 4.41 3.38 9.25
N GLN A 165 3.21 2.97 9.69
CA GLN A 165 1.99 3.13 8.88
C GLN A 165 1.49 4.59 8.85
N SER A 166 1.59 5.32 9.97
CA SER A 166 1.23 6.74 10.05
C SER A 166 2.29 7.64 9.39
N LEU A 167 3.57 7.28 9.54
CA LEU A 167 4.69 7.86 8.81
C LEU A 167 4.54 7.69 7.29
N ALA A 168 4.23 6.48 6.82
CA ALA A 168 4.02 6.19 5.40
C ALA A 168 2.83 7.00 4.83
N SER A 169 1.74 7.16 5.60
CA SER A 169 0.60 7.99 5.16
C SER A 169 0.96 9.48 5.05
N ALA A 170 1.79 9.99 5.95
CA ALA A 170 2.20 11.39 5.96
C ALA A 170 3.20 11.74 4.85
N SER A 171 4.04 10.79 4.43
CA SER A 171 4.91 10.92 3.27
C SER A 171 4.17 10.73 1.93
N ASN A 172 2.92 10.24 1.96
CA ASN A 172 2.17 9.85 0.76
C ASN A 172 0.97 10.78 0.48
N ILE A 173 1.07 12.05 0.88
CA ILE A 173 0.10 13.08 0.50
C ILE A 173 0.21 13.30 -1.01
N LYS A 174 -0.92 13.44 -1.70
CA LYS A 174 -1.01 13.50 -3.16
C LYS A 174 -1.67 14.79 -3.63
N SER A 175 -1.15 15.36 -4.71
CA SER A 175 -1.77 16.52 -5.37
C SER A 175 -3.09 16.11 -6.04
N ALA A 176 -3.89 17.08 -6.45
CA ALA A 176 -5.15 16.82 -7.17
C ALA A 176 -4.92 16.01 -8.45
N GLU A 177 -3.88 16.36 -9.21
CA GLU A 177 -3.51 15.63 -10.44
C GLU A 177 -3.06 14.19 -10.16
N GLU A 178 -2.25 13.98 -9.11
CA GLU A 178 -1.81 12.65 -8.73
C GLU A 178 -2.97 11.77 -8.23
N LEU A 179 -3.91 12.35 -7.49
CA LEU A 179 -5.13 11.66 -7.04
C LEU A 179 -6.00 11.24 -8.22
N GLU A 180 -6.13 12.11 -9.22
CA GLU A 180 -6.86 11.81 -10.45
C GLU A 180 -6.18 10.72 -11.28
N ALA A 181 -4.87 10.82 -11.48
CA ALA A 181 -4.11 9.84 -12.22
C ALA A 181 -4.20 8.45 -11.57
N GLU A 182 -4.12 8.38 -10.24
CA GLU A 182 -4.32 7.15 -9.47
C GLU A 182 -5.74 6.61 -9.59
N ASP A 183 -6.77 7.46 -9.51
CA ASP A 183 -8.15 7.02 -9.65
C ASP A 183 -8.41 6.46 -11.05
N ARG A 184 -7.89 7.12 -12.08
CA ARG A 184 -7.96 6.64 -13.47
C ARG A 184 -7.25 5.30 -13.65
N GLU A 185 -6.05 5.14 -13.09
CA GLU A 185 -5.33 3.86 -13.10
C GLU A 185 -6.12 2.76 -12.38
N ALA A 186 -6.70 3.07 -11.23
CA ALA A 186 -7.51 2.13 -10.48
C ALA A 186 -8.77 1.71 -11.26
N GLN A 187 -9.46 2.67 -11.87
CA GLN A 187 -10.60 2.39 -12.74
C GLN A 187 -10.21 1.53 -13.95
N GLN A 188 -9.04 1.76 -14.57
CA GLN A 188 -8.53 0.93 -15.66
C GLN A 188 -8.25 -0.52 -15.19
N ALA A 189 -7.59 -0.70 -14.06
CA ALA A 189 -7.32 -2.02 -13.49
C ALA A 189 -8.62 -2.77 -13.15
N LYS A 190 -9.59 -2.07 -12.58
CA LYS A 190 -10.92 -2.61 -12.25
C LYS A 190 -11.68 -3.02 -13.50
N LEU A 191 -11.68 -2.17 -14.53
CA LEU A 191 -12.29 -2.46 -15.82
C LEU A 191 -11.71 -3.74 -16.44
N GLN A 192 -10.38 -3.85 -16.44
CA GLN A 192 -9.70 -5.03 -16.96
C GLN A 192 -10.11 -6.31 -16.22
N GLU A 193 -10.17 -6.28 -14.89
CA GLU A 193 -10.59 -7.45 -14.10
C GLU A 193 -12.05 -7.82 -14.34
N LEU A 194 -12.95 -6.83 -14.49
CA LEU A 194 -14.37 -7.08 -14.80
C LEU A 194 -14.53 -7.76 -16.16
N ILE A 195 -13.84 -7.25 -17.20
CA ILE A 195 -13.84 -7.86 -18.53
C ILE A 195 -13.29 -9.29 -18.48
N ARG A 196 -12.21 -9.52 -17.72
CA ARG A 196 -11.59 -10.84 -17.58
C ARG A 196 -12.52 -11.86 -16.92
N ARG A 197 -13.27 -11.47 -15.88
CA ARG A 197 -14.24 -12.37 -15.21
C ARG A 197 -15.41 -12.71 -16.12
N GLY A 198 -15.87 -11.74 -16.91
CA GLY A 198 -16.83 -11.97 -17.99
C GLY A 198 -18.22 -12.43 -17.53
N THR A 199 -18.56 -12.34 -16.24
CA THR A 199 -19.92 -12.65 -15.78
C THR A 199 -20.89 -11.58 -16.28
N PRO A 200 -22.20 -11.88 -16.47
CA PRO A 200 -23.16 -10.87 -16.93
C PRO A 200 -23.18 -9.62 -16.06
N ARG A 201 -23.03 -9.78 -14.73
CA ARG A 201 -22.95 -8.66 -13.77
C ARG A 201 -21.64 -7.87 -13.92
N ASP A 202 -20.51 -8.57 -14.12
CA ASP A 202 -19.21 -7.90 -14.29
C ASP A 202 -19.16 -7.13 -15.61
N LEU A 203 -19.69 -7.68 -16.70
CA LEU A 203 -19.76 -7.02 -18.00
C LEU A 203 -20.67 -5.79 -17.96
N ALA A 204 -21.79 -5.84 -17.25
CA ALA A 204 -22.64 -4.66 -17.03
C ALA A 204 -21.90 -3.57 -16.25
N ALA A 205 -21.19 -3.93 -15.17
CA ALA A 205 -20.37 -2.99 -14.42
C ALA A 205 -19.20 -2.42 -15.26
N ALA A 206 -18.60 -3.24 -16.12
CA ALA A 206 -17.55 -2.82 -17.04
C ALA A 206 -18.07 -1.79 -18.07
N GLN A 207 -19.28 -1.99 -18.60
CA GLN A 207 -19.91 -1.04 -19.51
C GLN A 207 -20.15 0.32 -18.85
N GLU A 208 -20.65 0.34 -17.61
CA GLU A 208 -20.83 1.59 -16.87
C GLU A 208 -19.50 2.28 -16.57
N LEU A 209 -18.48 1.52 -16.18
CA LEU A 209 -17.14 2.07 -15.93
C LEU A 209 -16.48 2.61 -17.20
N MET A 210 -16.68 1.96 -18.35
CA MET A 210 -16.22 2.47 -19.66
C MET A 210 -16.89 3.78 -20.04
N LYS A 211 -18.20 3.94 -19.78
CA LYS A 211 -18.90 5.21 -20.00
C LYS A 211 -18.34 6.33 -19.14
N ALA A 212 -18.06 6.05 -17.86
CA ALA A 212 -17.45 7.00 -16.94
C ALA A 212 -16.05 7.44 -17.43
N LEU A 213 -15.20 6.48 -17.81
CA LEU A 213 -13.86 6.74 -18.35
C LEU A 213 -13.87 7.52 -19.68
N ALA A 214 -14.93 7.37 -20.48
CA ALA A 214 -15.13 8.12 -21.73
C ALA A 214 -15.64 9.55 -21.51
N GLY A 215 -15.87 9.97 -20.26
CA GLY A 215 -16.33 11.32 -19.93
C GLY A 215 -17.83 11.53 -20.15
N ALA A 216 -18.63 10.47 -20.21
CA ALA A 216 -20.07 10.57 -20.44
C ALA A 216 -20.84 11.25 -19.28
N ASN A 217 -20.21 11.41 -18.11
CA ASN A 217 -20.80 12.09 -16.96
C ASN A 217 -19.75 12.97 -16.23
N PRO A 218 -19.48 14.19 -16.71
CA PRO A 218 -18.49 15.08 -16.11
C PRO A 218 -18.87 15.54 -14.69
N ASP A 219 -20.17 15.62 -14.37
CA ASP A 219 -20.66 16.04 -13.04
C ASP A 219 -20.41 14.99 -11.95
N ALA A 220 -20.16 13.73 -12.33
CA ALA A 220 -19.79 12.66 -11.40
C ALA A 220 -18.28 12.61 -11.10
N ARG A 221 -17.47 13.46 -11.74
CA ARG A 221 -16.02 13.52 -11.49
C ARG A 221 -15.78 13.99 -10.05
N PRO A 222 -15.02 13.25 -9.24
CA PRO A 222 -14.69 13.67 -7.89
C PRO A 222 -13.95 15.02 -7.90
N ASP A 223 -14.25 15.87 -6.93
CA ASP A 223 -13.46 17.09 -6.72
C ASP A 223 -12.12 16.73 -6.07
N TYR A 224 -11.10 16.52 -6.91
CA TYR A 224 -9.76 16.19 -6.48
C TYR A 224 -9.05 17.35 -5.78
N ARG A 225 -9.41 18.60 -6.08
CA ARG A 225 -8.85 19.78 -5.43
C ARG A 225 -9.29 19.85 -3.98
N SER A 226 -10.58 19.70 -3.73
CA SER A 226 -11.13 19.63 -2.38
C SER A 226 -10.56 18.45 -1.58
N GLN A 227 -10.33 17.29 -2.21
CA GLN A 227 -9.69 16.14 -1.54
C GLN A 227 -8.24 16.42 -1.14
N ALA A 228 -7.45 17.01 -2.04
CA ALA A 228 -6.06 17.39 -1.74
C ALA A 228 -6.00 18.42 -0.61
N LEU A 229 -6.87 19.44 -0.63
CA LEU A 229 -6.99 20.44 0.44
C LEU A 229 -7.41 19.81 1.78
N ASN A 230 -8.29 18.81 1.77
CA ASN A 230 -8.67 18.10 2.99
C ASN A 230 -7.49 17.32 3.61
N GLU A 231 -6.64 16.70 2.80
CA GLU A 231 -5.42 16.05 3.31
C GLU A 231 -4.42 17.06 3.87
N LEU A 232 -4.32 18.22 3.22
CA LEU A 232 -3.52 19.34 3.68
C LEU A 232 -4.02 19.88 5.05
N ASN A 233 -5.33 20.06 5.19
CA ASN A 233 -5.96 20.48 6.44
C ASN A 233 -5.69 19.48 7.59
N LYS A 234 -5.68 18.17 7.31
CA LYS A 234 -5.31 17.17 8.33
C LYS A 234 -3.87 17.33 8.81
N LEU A 235 -2.98 17.76 7.92
CA LEU A 235 -1.59 18.04 8.29
C LEU A 235 -1.49 19.32 9.13
N GLU A 236 -2.23 20.36 8.78
CA GLU A 236 -2.34 21.58 9.57
C GLU A 236 -2.86 21.29 10.99
N GLN A 237 -3.88 20.43 11.14
CA GLN A 237 -4.36 19.99 12.46
C GLN A 237 -3.26 19.31 13.31
N LYS A 238 -2.30 18.63 12.67
CA LYS A 238 -1.14 18.06 13.38
C LYS A 238 -0.14 19.13 13.81
N VAL A 239 0.01 20.20 13.03
CA VAL A 239 0.82 21.37 13.43
C VAL A 239 0.18 22.07 14.63
N ILE A 240 -1.14 22.25 14.62
CA ILE A 240 -1.89 22.84 15.74
C ILE A 240 -1.71 21.99 16.99
N LEU A 241 -1.95 20.68 16.90
CA LEU A 241 -1.75 19.76 18.01
C LEU A 241 -0.31 19.81 18.56
N MET A 242 0.70 19.88 17.68
CA MET A 242 2.10 19.97 18.12
C MET A 242 2.38 21.27 18.86
N ASN A 243 1.85 22.41 18.39
CA ASN A 243 1.97 23.68 19.11
C ASN A 243 1.26 23.63 20.46
N GLU A 244 0.03 23.10 20.52
CA GLU A 244 -0.73 22.96 21.77
C GLU A 244 0.02 22.09 22.79
N MET A 245 0.62 20.98 22.35
CA MET A 245 1.44 20.14 23.23
C MET A 245 2.69 20.91 23.71
N LEU A 246 3.39 21.61 22.83
CA LEU A 246 4.58 22.39 23.17
C LEU A 246 4.28 23.59 24.09
N ASP A 247 3.10 24.20 23.97
CA ASP A 247 2.65 25.29 24.83
C ASP A 247 2.32 24.81 26.25
N ASN A 248 1.85 23.56 26.39
CA ASN A 248 1.38 22.98 27.64
C ASN A 248 2.39 22.05 28.33
N VAL A 249 3.66 22.05 27.91
CA VAL A 249 4.72 21.24 28.54
C VAL A 249 4.79 21.54 30.04
N ASP A 250 4.57 20.52 30.87
CA ASP A 250 4.58 20.66 32.33
C ASP A 250 6.04 20.74 32.84
N ARG A 251 6.52 21.98 32.93
CA ARG A 251 7.88 22.30 33.42
C ARG A 251 8.05 22.00 34.90
N GLU A 252 6.97 22.03 35.69
CA GLU A 252 7.01 21.80 37.14
C GLU A 252 7.16 20.32 37.49
N ARG A 253 6.55 19.44 36.68
CA ARG A 253 6.72 17.98 36.79
C ARG A 253 7.94 17.42 36.07
N GLY A 254 8.69 18.27 35.37
CA GLY A 254 9.90 17.87 34.64
C GLY A 254 9.59 17.01 33.42
N GLU A 255 8.52 17.32 32.68
CA GLU A 255 8.21 16.67 31.41
C GLU A 255 9.38 16.86 30.43
N LYS A 256 9.87 15.74 29.90
CA LYS A 256 11.05 15.69 29.01
C LYS A 256 10.72 14.86 27.79
N PHE A 257 11.41 15.18 26.70
CA PHE A 257 11.40 14.39 25.48
C PHE A 257 11.76 12.91 25.74
N VAL A 258 10.94 12.00 25.21
CA VAL A 258 11.20 10.56 25.18
C VAL A 258 11.05 10.06 23.74
N ALA A 259 12.05 9.36 23.22
CA ALA A 259 11.95 8.78 21.88
C ALA A 259 10.72 7.86 21.75
N GLY A 260 9.91 8.07 20.71
CA GLY A 260 8.65 7.36 20.49
C GLY A 260 7.44 7.89 21.26
N ASP A 261 7.58 8.98 22.03
CA ASP A 261 6.44 9.69 22.64
C ASP A 261 5.53 10.37 21.61
N VAL A 262 4.48 11.03 22.08
CA VAL A 262 3.49 11.68 21.19
C VAL A 262 4.12 12.84 20.41
N TYR A 263 5.08 13.57 21.00
CA TYR A 263 5.81 14.64 20.32
C TYR A 263 6.63 14.07 19.15
N ASP A 264 7.39 13.01 19.40
CA ASP A 264 8.23 12.35 18.40
C ASP A 264 7.40 11.77 17.25
N GLN A 265 6.23 11.21 17.55
CA GLN A 265 5.29 10.69 16.55
C GLN A 265 4.72 11.79 15.64
N VAL A 266 4.28 12.91 16.22
CA VAL A 266 3.74 14.04 15.44
C VAL A 266 4.86 14.70 14.64
N ALA A 267 6.03 14.94 15.25
CA ALA A 267 7.19 15.50 14.56
C ALA A 267 7.64 14.62 13.38
N SER A 268 7.71 13.31 13.58
CA SER A 268 8.05 12.34 12.53
C SER A 268 7.12 12.43 11.32
N ILE A 269 5.82 12.59 11.55
CA ILE A 269 4.81 12.80 10.50
C ILE A 269 5.07 14.12 9.73
N LEU A 270 5.26 15.22 10.47
CA LEU A 270 5.49 16.53 9.86
C LEU A 270 6.79 16.56 9.04
N VAL A 271 7.88 15.95 9.56
CA VAL A 271 9.15 15.80 8.85
C VAL A 271 8.96 14.99 7.56
N GLY A 272 8.19 13.90 7.61
CA GLY A 272 7.90 13.07 6.44
C GLY A 272 7.10 13.79 5.35
N ALA A 273 6.28 14.78 5.71
CA ALA A 273 5.48 15.55 4.76
C ALA A 273 6.27 16.68 4.05
N ARG A 274 7.35 17.19 4.66
CA ARG A 274 8.11 18.35 4.13
C ARG A 274 8.59 18.19 2.68
N PRO A 275 9.24 17.07 2.28
CA PRO A 275 9.75 16.94 0.91
C PRO A 275 8.63 17.04 -0.13
N ARG A 276 7.43 16.56 0.24
CA ARG A 276 6.27 16.57 -0.64
C ARG A 276 5.70 17.96 -0.83
N ILE A 277 5.58 18.72 0.25
CA ILE A 277 5.10 20.11 0.21
C ILE A 277 6.07 20.99 -0.55
N GLN A 278 7.38 20.82 -0.32
CA GLN A 278 8.41 21.55 -1.08
C GLN A 278 8.31 21.27 -2.58
N LYS A 279 8.06 20.02 -2.97
CA LYS A 279 7.80 19.69 -4.37
C LYS A 279 6.54 20.40 -4.90
N TRP A 280 5.44 20.38 -4.15
CA TRP A 280 4.21 21.06 -4.57
C TRP A 280 4.36 22.56 -4.72
N ILE A 281 5.15 23.21 -3.87
CA ILE A 281 5.48 24.64 -4.02
C ILE A 281 6.19 24.85 -5.36
N SER A 282 7.21 24.04 -5.65
CA SER A 282 7.95 24.12 -6.92
C SER A 282 7.06 23.87 -8.15
N ASP A 283 6.14 22.91 -8.08
CA ASP A 283 5.23 22.58 -9.18
C ASP A 283 4.17 23.70 -9.34
N ALA A 284 3.61 24.20 -8.22
CA ALA A 284 2.56 25.24 -8.19
C ALA A 284 3.05 26.62 -8.65
N GLU A 285 4.33 26.95 -8.48
CA GLU A 285 4.93 28.16 -9.06
C GLU A 285 4.73 28.24 -10.60
N THR A 286 4.64 27.09 -11.25
CA THR A 286 4.51 26.98 -12.70
C THR A 286 3.06 26.76 -13.12
N ASP A 287 2.34 25.89 -12.42
CA ASP A 287 1.09 25.29 -12.92
C ASP A 287 -0.18 25.67 -12.12
N ASP A 288 -0.06 26.13 -10.87
CA ASP A 288 -1.23 26.44 -10.00
C ASP A 288 -0.93 27.55 -8.97
N PRO A 289 -0.86 28.83 -9.42
CA PRO A 289 -0.53 29.96 -8.55
C PRO A 289 -1.60 30.22 -7.48
N GLU A 290 -2.83 29.73 -7.64
CA GLU A 290 -3.89 29.88 -6.63
C GLU A 290 -3.62 29.03 -5.38
N SER A 291 -3.07 27.82 -5.55
CA SER A 291 -2.77 26.91 -4.44
C SER A 291 -1.40 27.18 -3.80
N LEU A 292 -0.51 27.92 -4.50
CA LEU A 292 0.86 28.22 -4.05
C LEU A 292 0.91 28.89 -2.67
N ASP A 293 0.09 29.92 -2.44
CA ASP A 293 0.06 30.65 -1.17
C ASP A 293 -0.28 29.73 0.01
N THR A 294 -1.23 28.81 -0.23
CA THR A 294 -1.66 27.83 0.78
C THR A 294 -0.52 26.84 1.10
N TYR A 295 0.22 26.38 0.08
CA TYR A 295 1.35 25.48 0.27
C TYR A 295 2.52 26.15 1.00
N LEU A 296 2.83 27.41 0.68
CA LEU A 296 3.85 28.20 1.36
C LEU A 296 3.49 28.40 2.84
N GLN A 297 2.26 28.80 3.13
CA GLN A 297 1.79 29.03 4.50
C GLN A 297 1.98 27.78 5.38
N ILE A 298 1.58 26.61 4.88
CA ILE A 298 1.70 25.36 5.64
C ILE A 298 3.14 24.90 5.75
N ASN A 299 3.97 25.09 4.71
CA ASN A 299 5.40 24.83 4.81
C ASN A 299 6.04 25.65 5.94
N ASP A 300 5.71 26.95 6.02
CA ASP A 300 6.21 27.83 7.08
C ASP A 300 5.72 27.41 8.46
N GLN A 301 4.44 27.09 8.61
CA GLN A 301 3.87 26.55 9.85
C GLN A 301 4.60 25.27 10.30
N ILE A 302 4.85 24.33 9.39
CA ILE A 302 5.58 23.08 9.67
C ILE A 302 7.02 23.37 10.09
N ASN A 303 7.72 24.23 9.36
CA ASN A 303 9.11 24.58 9.69
C ASN A 303 9.20 25.26 11.07
N ASN A 304 8.27 26.16 11.37
CA ASN A 304 8.21 26.86 12.66
C ASN A 304 7.95 25.89 13.82
N VAL A 305 6.96 25.01 13.72
CA VAL A 305 6.65 24.08 14.81
C VAL A 305 7.75 23.03 15.01
N LEU A 306 8.41 22.59 13.94
CA LEU A 306 9.55 21.67 14.04
C LEU A 306 10.77 22.35 14.67
N ALA A 307 11.00 23.64 14.42
CA ALA A 307 12.04 24.40 15.11
C ALA A 307 11.76 24.50 16.61
N ARG A 308 10.51 24.75 17.01
CA ARG A 308 10.09 24.73 18.43
C ARG A 308 10.29 23.35 19.07
N TYR A 309 9.95 22.29 18.36
CA TYR A 309 10.17 20.92 18.83
C TYR A 309 11.66 20.61 19.02
N GLU A 310 12.53 21.02 18.09
CA GLU A 310 13.98 20.85 18.23
C GLU A 310 14.54 21.65 19.41
N ALA A 311 14.00 22.84 19.70
CA ALA A 311 14.36 23.61 20.90
C ALA A 311 13.93 22.87 22.18
N TYR A 312 12.69 22.39 22.24
CA TYR A 312 12.19 21.56 23.35
C TYR A 312 13.06 20.32 23.59
N LYS A 313 13.47 19.63 22.53
CA LYS A 313 14.35 18.44 22.61
C LYS A 313 15.73 18.77 23.19
N LYS A 314 16.24 19.99 22.97
CA LYS A 314 17.49 20.49 23.53
C LYS A 314 17.34 21.03 24.96
N GLY A 315 16.11 21.19 25.45
CA GLY A 315 15.80 21.82 26.74
C GLY A 315 15.80 23.35 26.68
N ASP A 316 15.81 23.93 25.48
CA ASP A 316 15.71 25.36 25.24
C ASP A 316 14.21 25.71 25.10
N TYR A 317 13.61 26.23 26.17
CA TYR A 317 12.16 26.54 26.25
C TYR A 317 11.80 27.95 25.77
#